data_AF-I1BK28-F1
#
_entry.id   AF-I1BK28-F1
#
_cell.length_a   1.000
_cell.length_b   1.000
_cell.length_c   1.000
_cell.angle_alpha   90.00
_cell.angle_beta   90.00
_cell.angle_gamma   90.00
#
_symmetry.space_group_name_H-M   'P 1'
#
loop_
_entity.id
_entity.type
_entity.pdbx_description
1 polymer ?
#
loop_
_entity_poly.entity_id
_entity_poly.type
_entity_poly.pdbx_seq_one_letter_code
_entity_poly.pdbx_strand_id
1 'polypeptide(L)'
;MDFEPKNLLLEPHYELQRVHARGVFVMLAKRNINPTFIFRLPEHAWVRDLSGLRKTASFEMKTQDGEIWELHIKPSRDKPTGDTGEYMFGYLIRQIDMVRNVKDCVHELVRHRKLPLVLDLDDTLVRLVGNENGRFVSESDIPKCKDRVAVLKDGKRVVLTERVREFLEWAQQLYDISICSLGDQNYVDSVIDVLDPTRSWVKGILYSARAEHDYIRSSPDPGRPPKDLQALYSFCALRDQTLGSGFSLPLILDDETRMWPAEQHDNIIEVKGQTDSPVWTVSLFPVVQETLQHVHTEFFRQYDSWYARSQEAEQHGMIYARPPPSATSIYKTHLRHILRDMIAAAKK
;
A
#
# COMPACT_ATOMS: atom_id res chain seq x y z
N MET A 1 -28.80 3.29 15.47
CA MET A 1 -29.07 4.69 15.85
C MET A 1 -28.96 5.50 14.58
N ASP A 2 -30.08 6.02 14.11
CA ASP A 2 -30.13 6.89 12.94
C ASP A 2 -29.53 8.25 13.32
N PHE A 3 -28.46 8.64 12.63
CA PHE A 3 -27.77 9.90 12.82
C PHE A 3 -28.64 11.06 12.35
N GLU A 4 -28.93 12.02 13.24
CA GLU A 4 -29.46 13.33 12.83
C GLU A 4 -28.29 14.34 12.75
N PRO A 5 -28.02 14.94 11.58
CA PRO A 5 -27.00 15.98 11.39
C PRO A 5 -27.18 17.25 12.26
N LYS A 6 -28.25 17.32 13.07
CA LYS A 6 -28.70 18.52 13.78
C LYS A 6 -27.80 18.96 14.93
N ASN A 7 -26.87 18.11 15.38
CA ASN A 7 -26.00 18.40 16.53
C ASN A 7 -24.62 18.94 16.17
N LEU A 8 -24.25 18.99 14.89
CA LEU A 8 -22.98 19.59 14.46
C LEU A 8 -23.04 21.12 14.55
N LEU A 9 -22.03 21.72 15.17
CA LEU A 9 -21.83 23.16 15.15
C LEU A 9 -21.33 23.56 13.76
N LEU A 10 -22.16 24.29 13.02
CA LEU A 10 -21.79 24.88 11.74
C LEU A 10 -21.04 26.18 11.98
N GLU A 11 -19.73 26.13 11.80
CA GLU A 11 -18.86 27.30 11.88
C GLU A 11 -18.83 28.03 10.53
N PRO A 12 -18.62 29.36 10.51
CA PRO A 12 -18.53 30.11 9.26
C PRO A 12 -17.31 29.69 8.41
N HIS A 13 -16.30 29.09 9.04
CA HIS A 13 -15.07 28.63 8.38
C HIS A 13 -14.59 27.35 9.05
N TYR A 14 -14.04 26.43 8.25
CA TYR A 14 -13.33 25.25 8.74
C TYR A 14 -11.93 25.22 8.18
N GLU A 15 -10.96 24.89 9.03
CA GLU A 15 -9.56 24.75 8.62
C GLU A 15 -9.28 23.35 8.09
N LEU A 16 -8.57 23.28 6.96
CA LEU A 16 -8.06 22.03 6.43
C LEU A 16 -7.08 21.42 7.43
N GLN A 17 -7.44 20.26 8.00
CA GLN A 17 -6.59 19.59 8.97
C GLN A 17 -5.52 18.76 8.30
N ARG A 18 -5.91 17.91 7.35
CA ARG A 18 -5.01 16.95 6.70
C ARG A 18 -5.43 16.66 5.27
N VAL A 19 -4.45 16.23 4.48
CA VAL A 19 -4.67 15.64 3.17
C VAL A 19 -4.13 14.21 3.20
N HIS A 20 -5.02 13.25 3.02
CA HIS A 20 -4.75 11.83 3.06
C HIS A 20 -4.63 11.27 1.65
N ALA A 21 -3.78 10.25 1.48
CA ALA A 21 -3.82 9.41 0.30
C ALA A 21 -5.13 8.61 0.25
N ARG A 22 -5.38 7.94 -0.89
CA ARG A 22 -6.62 7.20 -1.16
C ARG A 22 -6.94 6.10 -0.13
N GLY A 23 -5.97 5.59 0.62
CA GLY A 23 -6.18 4.47 1.55
C GLY A 23 -7.23 4.77 2.62
N VAL A 24 -7.34 6.02 3.08
CA VAL A 24 -8.42 6.45 4.00
C VAL A 24 -9.80 6.28 3.35
N PHE A 25 -9.97 6.71 2.10
CA PHE A 25 -11.22 6.51 1.37
C PHE A 25 -11.54 5.02 1.17
N VAL A 26 -10.55 4.19 0.84
CA VAL A 26 -10.75 2.74 0.70
C VAL A 26 -11.24 2.13 2.00
N MET A 27 -10.68 2.56 3.14
CA MET A 27 -11.15 2.14 4.46
C MET A 27 -12.59 2.58 4.72
N LEU A 28 -12.94 3.85 4.48
CA LEU A 28 -14.30 4.37 4.65
C LEU A 28 -15.31 3.57 3.81
N ALA A 29 -14.99 3.30 2.54
CA ALA A 29 -15.82 2.50 1.65
C ALA A 29 -15.96 1.05 2.14
N LYS A 30 -14.87 0.39 2.57
CA LYS A 30 -14.91 -0.96 3.15
C LYS A 30 -15.76 -1.05 4.41
N ARG A 31 -15.86 0.03 5.18
CA ARG A 31 -16.70 0.13 6.39
C ARG A 31 -18.13 0.58 6.07
N ASN A 32 -18.53 0.64 4.79
CA ASN A 32 -19.85 1.09 4.33
C ASN A 32 -20.23 2.49 4.83
N ILE A 33 -19.25 3.38 4.99
CA ILE A 33 -19.51 4.78 5.30
C ILE A 33 -19.93 5.49 4.00
N ASN A 34 -21.22 5.82 3.92
CA ASN A 34 -21.81 6.49 2.77
C ASN A 34 -21.50 7.99 2.78
N PRO A 35 -21.47 8.64 1.59
CA PRO A 35 -21.35 10.09 1.54
C PRO A 35 -22.56 10.73 2.23
N THR A 36 -22.29 11.64 3.16
CA THR A 36 -23.29 12.44 3.86
C THR A 36 -23.64 13.69 3.07
N PHE A 37 -22.67 14.24 2.35
CA PHE A 37 -22.79 15.48 1.59
C PHE A 37 -22.34 15.29 0.15
N ILE A 38 -22.98 16.03 -0.76
CA ILE A 38 -22.56 16.16 -2.15
C ILE A 38 -22.39 17.64 -2.41
N PHE A 39 -21.18 18.03 -2.79
CA PHE A 39 -20.83 19.40 -3.15
C PHE A 39 -20.58 19.47 -4.66
N ARG A 40 -20.83 20.64 -5.26
CA ARG A 40 -20.26 20.94 -6.59
C ARG A 40 -18.75 21.08 -6.44
N LEU A 41 -18.00 20.51 -7.38
CA LEU A 41 -16.54 20.65 -7.41
C LEU A 41 -16.19 22.11 -7.71
N PRO A 42 -15.49 22.82 -6.82
CA PRO A 42 -15.10 24.19 -7.08
C PRO A 42 -13.92 24.22 -8.06
N GLU A 43 -13.90 25.23 -8.93
CA GLU A 43 -12.74 25.51 -9.79
C GLU A 43 -11.61 26.11 -8.97
N HIS A 44 -10.79 25.25 -8.36
CA HIS A 44 -9.66 25.66 -7.55
C HIS A 44 -8.43 24.76 -7.76
N ALA A 45 -7.24 25.35 -7.80
CA ALA A 45 -6.00 24.61 -8.07
C ALA A 45 -5.76 23.46 -7.08
N TRP A 46 -6.01 23.70 -5.79
CA TRP A 46 -5.93 22.66 -4.75
C TRP A 46 -6.90 21.49 -5.00
N VAL A 47 -8.11 21.75 -5.50
CA VAL A 47 -9.08 20.69 -5.79
C VAL A 47 -8.66 19.87 -7.01
N ARG A 48 -8.08 20.52 -8.03
CA ARG A 48 -7.44 19.81 -9.16
C ARG A 48 -6.31 18.92 -8.69
N ASP A 49 -5.48 19.39 -7.76
CA ASP A 49 -4.42 18.60 -7.12
C ASP A 49 -4.97 17.40 -6.35
N LEU A 50 -6.01 17.58 -5.54
CA LEU A 50 -6.67 16.48 -4.84
C LEU A 50 -7.22 15.43 -5.81
N SER A 51 -7.90 15.87 -6.88
CA SER A 51 -8.47 14.97 -7.89
C SER A 51 -7.35 14.26 -8.68
N GLY A 52 -6.33 14.99 -9.08
CA GLY A 52 -5.14 14.52 -9.79
C GLY A 52 -4.43 13.39 -9.04
N LEU A 53 -4.23 13.60 -7.74
CA LEU A 53 -3.52 12.69 -6.85
C LEU A 53 -4.44 11.68 -6.13
N ARG A 54 -5.73 11.69 -6.43
CA ARG A 54 -6.77 10.86 -5.78
C ARG A 54 -6.73 10.94 -4.24
N LYS A 55 -6.43 12.12 -3.72
CA LYS A 55 -6.33 12.41 -2.28
C LYS A 55 -7.69 12.78 -1.69
N THR A 56 -7.80 12.64 -0.37
CA THR A 56 -8.97 13.03 0.43
C THR A 56 -8.53 14.09 1.43
N ALA A 57 -9.27 15.19 1.54
CA ALA A 57 -9.00 16.23 2.52
C ALA A 57 -9.93 16.08 3.73
N SER A 58 -9.43 16.32 4.93
CA SER A 58 -10.24 16.21 6.17
C SER A 58 -10.33 17.53 6.92
N PHE A 59 -11.50 17.81 7.46
CA PHE A 59 -11.83 18.96 8.30
C PHE A 59 -12.37 18.47 9.64
N GLU A 60 -11.97 19.11 10.73
CA GLU A 60 -12.51 18.83 12.05
C GLU A 60 -13.83 19.60 12.23
N MET A 61 -14.84 18.93 12.79
CA MET A 61 -16.12 19.52 13.17
C MET A 61 -16.42 19.12 14.61
N LYS A 62 -17.11 20.00 15.36
CA LYS A 62 -17.52 19.72 16.74
C LYS A 62 -19.03 19.68 16.84
N THR A 63 -19.54 18.81 17.70
CA THR A 63 -20.94 18.87 18.11
C THR A 63 -21.13 19.87 19.25
N GLN A 64 -22.39 20.18 19.57
CA GLN A 64 -22.74 21.07 20.68
C GLN A 64 -22.23 20.57 22.04
N ASP A 65 -22.13 19.26 22.22
CA ASP A 65 -21.59 18.58 23.42
C ASP A 65 -20.07 18.38 23.37
N GLY A 66 -19.39 18.88 22.33
CA GLY A 66 -17.93 18.87 22.20
C GLY A 66 -17.33 17.59 21.62
N GLU A 67 -18.14 16.67 21.08
CA GLU A 67 -17.65 15.49 20.36
C GLU A 67 -16.97 15.90 19.04
N ILE A 68 -15.84 15.26 18.73
CA ILE A 68 -15.04 15.56 17.54
C ILE A 68 -15.40 14.63 16.38
N TRP A 69 -15.75 15.24 15.26
CA TRP A 69 -16.07 14.61 14.00
C TRP A 69 -15.11 15.06 12.91
N GLU A 70 -14.94 14.22 11.88
CA GLU A 70 -14.15 14.53 10.70
C GLU A 70 -15.03 14.50 9.45
N LEU A 71 -15.03 15.60 8.71
CA LEU A 71 -15.56 15.67 7.36
C LEU A 71 -14.43 15.39 6.37
N HIS A 72 -14.50 14.24 5.70
CA HIS A 72 -13.58 13.85 4.65
C HIS A 72 -14.18 14.16 3.29
N ILE A 73 -13.58 15.09 2.54
CA ILE A 73 -14.01 15.43 1.19
C ILE A 73 -13.12 14.77 0.14
N LYS A 74 -13.77 14.21 -0.87
CA LYS A 74 -13.11 13.54 -1.98
C LYS A 74 -13.71 13.99 -3.32
N PRO A 75 -12.90 14.55 -4.24
CA PRO A 75 -13.31 14.76 -5.61
C PRO A 75 -13.71 13.45 -6.30
N SER A 76 -14.86 13.47 -6.96
CA SER A 76 -15.29 12.39 -7.84
C SER A 76 -14.91 12.70 -9.27
N ARG A 77 -14.38 11.69 -9.97
CA ARG A 77 -14.29 11.71 -11.44
C ARG A 77 -15.46 10.97 -12.10
N ASP A 78 -16.27 10.27 -11.30
CA ASP A 78 -17.46 9.60 -11.79
C ASP A 78 -18.52 10.65 -12.08
N LYS A 79 -18.91 10.74 -13.35
CA LYS A 79 -19.99 11.60 -13.83
C LYS A 79 -21.31 10.87 -13.57
N PRO A 80 -22.18 11.34 -12.66
CA PRO A 80 -23.54 10.85 -12.62
C PRO A 80 -24.20 11.18 -13.96
N THR A 81 -24.84 10.17 -14.55
CA THR A 81 -25.58 10.23 -15.82
C THR A 81 -26.32 11.56 -16.02
N GLY A 82 -25.95 12.31 -17.06
CA GLY A 82 -26.72 13.43 -17.60
C GLY A 82 -26.41 14.82 -17.04
N ASP A 83 -25.66 14.94 -15.94
CA ASP A 83 -25.25 16.24 -15.40
C ASP A 83 -23.77 16.52 -15.75
N THR A 84 -23.46 17.74 -16.17
CA THR A 84 -22.12 18.13 -16.66
C THR A 84 -21.16 18.54 -15.53
N GLY A 85 -21.66 18.57 -14.29
CA GLY A 85 -20.89 18.97 -13.11
C GLY A 85 -19.98 17.86 -12.59
N GLU A 86 -18.75 18.23 -12.24
CA GLU A 86 -17.90 17.43 -11.36
C GLU A 86 -18.35 17.64 -9.90
N TYR A 87 -18.31 16.59 -9.07
CA TYR A 87 -18.77 16.65 -7.67
C TYR A 87 -17.66 16.31 -6.67
N MET A 88 -17.83 16.77 -5.44
CA MET A 88 -17.10 16.24 -4.28
C MET A 88 -18.07 15.56 -3.33
N PHE A 89 -17.67 14.40 -2.85
CA PHE A 89 -18.40 13.67 -1.82
C PHE A 89 -17.79 13.98 -0.45
N GLY A 90 -18.65 14.36 0.50
CA GLY A 90 -18.30 14.54 1.90
C GLY A 90 -18.74 13.34 2.73
N TYR A 91 -17.79 12.70 3.40
CA TYR A 91 -18.00 11.57 4.30
C TYR A 91 -17.81 12.06 5.73
N LEU A 92 -18.82 11.89 6.56
CA LEU A 92 -18.77 12.30 7.95
C LEU A 92 -18.55 11.07 8.84
N ILE A 93 -17.55 11.15 9.73
CA ILE A 93 -17.22 10.06 10.66
C ILE A 93 -16.73 10.64 11.99
N ARG A 94 -17.05 10.00 13.11
CA ARG A 94 -16.46 10.36 14.40
C ARG A 94 -14.97 10.09 14.40
N GLN A 95 -14.18 10.99 14.96
CA GLN A 95 -12.73 10.81 15.01
C GLN A 95 -12.35 9.52 15.76
N ILE A 96 -13.07 9.19 16.84
CA ILE A 96 -12.82 7.96 17.60
C ILE A 96 -13.12 6.70 16.77
N ASP A 97 -14.18 6.71 15.95
CA ASP A 97 -14.53 5.59 15.07
C ASP A 97 -13.52 5.46 13.92
N MET A 98 -13.03 6.59 13.39
CA MET A 98 -11.96 6.61 12.38
C MET A 98 -10.70 5.92 12.92
N VAL A 99 -10.22 6.33 14.09
CA VAL A 99 -9.05 5.72 14.74
C VAL A 99 -9.28 4.23 15.04
N ARG A 100 -10.45 3.87 15.57
CA ARG A 100 -10.80 2.47 15.84
C ARG A 100 -10.78 1.64 14.56
N ASN A 101 -11.47 2.09 13.51
CA ASN A 101 -11.57 1.37 12.23
C ASN A 101 -10.19 1.11 11.61
N VAL A 102 -9.26 2.07 11.72
CA VAL A 102 -7.90 1.94 11.22
C VAL A 102 -7.09 0.94 12.06
N LYS A 103 -7.20 0.98 13.40
CA LYS A 103 -6.55 0.01 14.30
C LYS A 103 -7.09 -1.41 14.10
N ASP A 104 -8.39 -1.55 13.87
CA ASP A 104 -9.03 -2.84 13.59
C ASP A 104 -8.44 -3.53 12.35
N CYS A 105 -8.07 -2.76 11.31
CA CYS A 105 -7.41 -3.32 10.13
C CYS A 105 -6.04 -3.95 10.47
N VAL A 106 -5.28 -3.33 11.37
CA VAL A 106 -3.99 -3.90 11.83
C VAL A 106 -4.23 -5.13 12.69
N HIS A 107 -5.19 -5.07 13.61
CA HIS A 107 -5.53 -6.20 14.48
C HIS A 107 -6.00 -7.43 13.70
N GLU A 108 -6.76 -7.23 12.62
CA GLU A 108 -7.20 -8.31 11.75
C GLU A 108 -6.01 -9.02 11.08
N LEU A 109 -5.01 -8.29 10.59
CA LEU A 109 -3.80 -8.87 9.99
C LEU A 109 -3.02 -9.72 10.98
N VAL A 110 -2.71 -9.15 12.15
CA VAL A 110 -1.91 -9.87 13.16
C VAL A 110 -2.66 -11.05 13.79
N ARG A 111 -4.00 -10.98 13.88
CA ARG A 111 -4.83 -12.11 14.31
C ARG A 111 -4.69 -13.32 13.39
N HIS A 112 -4.55 -13.09 12.09
CA HIS A 112 -4.28 -14.14 11.10
C HIS A 112 -2.80 -14.50 10.97
N ARG A 113 -1.95 -13.95 11.86
CA ARG A 113 -0.49 -14.04 11.79
C ARG A 113 0.06 -13.61 10.43
N LYS A 114 -0.49 -12.54 9.86
CA LYS A 114 -0.04 -11.96 8.60
C LYS A 114 0.59 -10.59 8.76
N LEU A 115 1.58 -10.30 7.92
CA LEU A 115 2.14 -8.95 7.71
C LEU A 115 1.73 -8.40 6.33
N PRO A 116 1.66 -7.08 6.14
CA PRO A 116 1.41 -6.51 4.81
C PRO A 116 2.64 -6.65 3.91
N LEU A 117 2.46 -7.13 2.68
CA LEU A 117 3.49 -7.18 1.64
C LEU A 117 2.95 -6.54 0.36
N VAL A 118 3.68 -5.54 -0.15
CA VAL A 118 3.35 -4.87 -1.41
C VAL A 118 4.32 -5.36 -2.47
N LEU A 119 3.79 -5.79 -3.61
CA LEU A 119 4.60 -6.21 -4.76
C LEU A 119 4.40 -5.25 -5.92
N ASP A 120 5.48 -4.81 -6.54
CA ASP A 120 5.42 -4.26 -7.89
C ASP A 120 5.21 -5.36 -8.94
N LEU A 121 4.82 -4.97 -10.16
CA LEU A 121 4.66 -5.88 -11.28
C LEU A 121 5.86 -5.84 -12.22
N ASP A 122 6.03 -4.71 -12.91
CA ASP A 122 7.02 -4.56 -13.96
C ASP A 122 8.43 -4.65 -13.37
N ASP A 123 9.33 -5.38 -14.04
CA ASP A 123 10.71 -5.61 -13.62
C ASP A 123 10.90 -6.28 -12.23
N THR A 124 9.81 -6.67 -11.59
CA THR A 124 9.77 -7.35 -10.29
C THR A 124 9.18 -8.76 -10.44
N LEU A 125 7.90 -8.85 -10.85
CA LEU A 125 7.19 -10.13 -11.02
C LEU A 125 7.03 -10.51 -12.49
N VAL A 126 6.94 -9.53 -13.39
CA VAL A 126 6.76 -9.72 -14.83
C VAL A 126 7.56 -8.70 -15.63
N ARG A 127 7.85 -9.03 -16.89
CA ARG A 127 8.38 -8.08 -17.88
C ARG A 127 7.67 -8.26 -19.21
N LEU A 128 7.28 -7.16 -19.85
CA LEU A 128 6.65 -7.17 -21.15
C LEU A 128 7.59 -7.75 -22.22
N VAL A 129 7.00 -8.45 -23.18
CA VAL A 129 7.68 -8.90 -24.40
C VAL A 129 7.55 -7.80 -25.46
N GLY A 130 8.65 -7.48 -26.12
CA GLY A 130 8.68 -6.49 -27.19
C GLY A 130 10.08 -6.30 -27.77
N ASN A 131 10.14 -5.73 -28.98
CA ASN A 131 11.40 -5.40 -29.66
C ASN A 131 11.77 -3.92 -29.56
N GLU A 132 11.03 -3.16 -28.75
CA GLU A 132 11.25 -1.73 -28.55
C GLU A 132 12.49 -1.50 -27.67
N ASN A 133 13.18 -0.37 -27.89
CA ASN A 133 14.27 0.04 -27.02
C ASN A 133 13.71 0.31 -25.61
N GLY A 134 14.12 -0.49 -24.63
CA GLY A 134 13.66 -0.34 -23.25
C GLY A 134 13.77 -1.62 -22.43
N ARG A 135 12.96 -1.68 -21.37
CA ARG A 135 12.91 -2.82 -20.44
C ARG A 135 11.92 -3.89 -20.94
N PHE A 136 12.27 -4.54 -22.05
CA PHE A 136 11.47 -5.62 -22.65
C PHE A 136 12.27 -6.92 -22.71
N VAL A 137 11.57 -8.05 -22.74
CA VAL A 137 12.16 -9.31 -23.20
C VAL A 137 12.00 -9.39 -24.72
N SER A 138 13.11 -9.56 -25.43
CA SER A 138 13.12 -9.67 -26.89
C SER A 138 12.27 -10.85 -27.38
N GLU A 139 11.60 -10.69 -28.52
CA GLU A 139 10.88 -11.77 -29.20
C GLU A 139 11.79 -12.99 -29.46
N SER A 140 13.08 -12.75 -29.72
CA SER A 140 14.07 -13.82 -29.96
C SER A 140 14.36 -14.68 -28.73
N ASP A 141 14.08 -14.19 -27.53
CA ASP A 141 14.37 -14.87 -26.27
C ASP A 141 13.19 -15.67 -25.72
N ILE A 142 11.99 -15.51 -26.29
CA ILE A 142 10.78 -16.23 -25.90
C ILE A 142 10.97 -17.76 -25.88
N PRO A 143 11.63 -18.41 -26.88
CA PRO A 143 11.84 -19.85 -26.84
C PRO A 143 12.66 -20.32 -25.62
N LYS A 144 13.49 -19.45 -25.04
CA LYS A 144 14.29 -19.73 -23.84
C LYS A 144 13.48 -19.58 -22.55
N CYS A 145 12.36 -18.86 -22.57
CA CYS A 145 11.52 -18.58 -21.41
C CYS A 145 10.56 -19.71 -21.03
N LYS A 146 10.41 -20.74 -21.87
CA LYS A 146 9.58 -21.93 -21.63
C LYS A 146 8.14 -21.57 -21.22
N ASP A 147 7.65 -22.13 -20.12
CA ASP A 147 6.31 -21.98 -19.55
C ASP A 147 6.07 -20.64 -18.84
N ARG A 148 7.10 -19.79 -18.72
CA ARG A 148 6.99 -18.47 -18.09
C ARG A 148 6.38 -17.41 -19.00
N VAL A 149 6.05 -17.72 -20.25
CA VAL A 149 5.44 -16.76 -21.17
C VAL A 149 3.92 -16.85 -21.04
N ALA A 150 3.28 -15.71 -20.77
CA ALA A 150 1.84 -15.63 -20.64
C ALA A 150 1.26 -14.53 -21.53
N VAL A 151 0.02 -14.75 -21.97
CA VAL A 151 -0.73 -13.80 -22.81
C VAL A 151 -1.76 -13.09 -21.93
N LEU A 152 -1.74 -11.77 -21.94
CA LEU A 152 -2.69 -10.91 -21.25
C LEU A 152 -4.00 -10.79 -22.04
N LYS A 153 -5.05 -10.25 -21.42
CA LYS A 153 -6.38 -10.11 -22.04
C LYS A 153 -6.38 -9.27 -23.33
N ASP A 154 -5.47 -8.30 -23.42
CA ASP A 154 -5.32 -7.41 -24.57
C ASP A 154 -4.41 -8.01 -25.68
N GLY A 155 -3.98 -9.28 -25.52
CA GLY A 155 -3.14 -9.99 -26.46
C GLY A 155 -1.63 -9.73 -26.29
N LYS A 156 -1.22 -8.80 -25.42
CA LYS A 156 0.20 -8.59 -25.10
C LYS A 156 0.77 -9.82 -24.39
N ARG A 157 2.08 -10.02 -24.51
CA ARG A 157 2.79 -11.10 -23.82
C ARG A 157 3.66 -10.54 -22.71
N VAL A 158 3.73 -11.28 -21.61
CA VAL A 158 4.65 -11.04 -20.50
C VAL A 158 5.47 -12.30 -20.25
N VAL A 159 6.71 -12.10 -19.79
CA VAL A 159 7.51 -13.15 -19.18
C VAL A 159 7.37 -13.02 -17.67
N LEU A 160 7.07 -14.12 -17.00
CA LEU A 160 6.98 -14.20 -15.55
C LEU A 160 8.39 -14.40 -14.97
N THR A 161 8.66 -13.78 -13.83
CA THR A 161 9.84 -14.09 -13.01
C THR A 161 9.83 -15.58 -12.65
N GLU A 162 11.00 -16.20 -12.60
CA GLU A 162 11.12 -17.61 -12.26
C GLU A 162 10.49 -17.93 -10.90
N ARG A 163 9.71 -19.03 -10.84
CA ARG A 163 9.02 -19.51 -9.64
C ARG A 163 8.08 -18.48 -8.97
N VAL A 164 7.61 -17.46 -9.70
CA VAL A 164 6.74 -16.42 -9.12
C VAL A 164 5.45 -16.97 -8.52
N ARG A 165 4.81 -17.96 -9.13
CA ARG A 165 3.57 -18.56 -8.61
C ARG A 165 3.82 -19.31 -7.29
N GLU A 166 4.92 -20.07 -7.23
CA GLU A 166 5.35 -20.74 -6.00
C GLU A 166 5.67 -19.73 -4.89
N PHE A 167 6.33 -18.62 -5.25
CA PHE A 167 6.58 -17.53 -4.31
C PHE A 167 5.27 -16.93 -3.77
N LEU A 168 4.27 -16.66 -4.63
CA LEU A 168 2.97 -16.12 -4.20
C LEU A 168 2.18 -17.12 -3.33
N GLU A 169 2.17 -18.39 -3.70
CA GLU A 169 1.53 -19.47 -2.93
C GLU A 169 2.14 -19.64 -1.54
N TRP A 170 3.47 -19.52 -1.43
CA TRP A 170 4.18 -19.51 -0.16
C TRP A 170 3.90 -18.22 0.62
N ALA A 171 4.10 -17.06 -0.01
CA ALA A 171 4.03 -15.76 0.65
C ALA A 171 2.64 -15.49 1.24
N GLN A 172 1.56 -15.93 0.57
CA GLN A 172 0.20 -15.70 1.07
C GLN A 172 -0.07 -16.41 2.41
N GLN A 173 0.74 -17.39 2.81
CA GLN A 173 0.58 -18.03 4.13
C GLN A 173 1.03 -17.10 5.26
N LEU A 174 1.95 -16.17 4.97
CA LEU A 174 2.62 -15.32 5.95
C LEU A 174 2.25 -13.83 5.78
N TYR A 175 1.77 -13.46 4.60
CA TYR A 175 1.53 -12.07 4.23
C TYR A 175 0.11 -11.85 3.68
N ASP A 176 -0.37 -10.63 3.87
CA ASP A 176 -1.49 -10.07 3.12
C ASP A 176 -0.93 -9.29 1.93
N ILE A 177 -1.03 -9.90 0.74
CA ILE A 177 -0.34 -9.44 -0.47
C ILE A 177 -1.18 -8.41 -1.20
N SER A 178 -0.62 -7.21 -1.38
CA SER A 178 -1.15 -6.13 -2.23
C SER A 178 -0.23 -5.86 -3.40
N ILE A 179 -0.75 -5.22 -4.44
CA ILE A 179 -0.04 -4.89 -5.68
C ILE A 179 0.01 -3.38 -5.85
N CYS A 180 1.17 -2.85 -6.23
CA CYS A 180 1.35 -1.43 -6.52
C CYS A 180 2.23 -1.23 -7.76
N SER A 181 1.60 -0.91 -8.89
CA SER A 181 2.29 -0.78 -10.19
C SER A 181 1.99 0.55 -10.88
N LEU A 182 2.88 0.96 -11.78
CA LEU A 182 2.68 2.10 -12.69
C LEU A 182 1.89 1.75 -13.95
N GLY A 183 1.62 0.48 -14.23
CA GLY A 183 0.70 0.09 -15.28
C GLY A 183 -0.72 0.60 -14.98
N ASP A 184 -1.53 0.78 -16.02
CA ASP A 184 -2.94 1.14 -15.83
C ASP A 184 -3.73 0.02 -15.12
N GLN A 185 -4.95 0.31 -14.65
CA GLN A 185 -5.72 -0.66 -13.87
C GLN A 185 -6.05 -1.93 -14.67
N ASN A 186 -6.30 -1.81 -15.98
CA ASN A 186 -6.60 -2.97 -16.83
C ASN A 186 -5.39 -3.88 -16.98
N TYR A 187 -4.20 -3.29 -17.08
CA TYR A 187 -2.94 -4.03 -17.07
C TYR A 187 -2.72 -4.75 -15.75
N VAL A 188 -2.86 -4.05 -14.61
CA VAL A 188 -2.74 -4.66 -13.27
C VAL A 188 -3.68 -5.86 -13.14
N ASP A 189 -4.96 -5.68 -13.47
CA ASP A 189 -5.94 -6.76 -13.36
C ASP A 189 -5.62 -7.94 -14.28
N SER A 190 -5.16 -7.67 -15.52
CA SER A 190 -4.79 -8.72 -16.49
C SER A 190 -3.54 -9.50 -16.08
N VAL A 191 -2.53 -8.84 -15.51
CA VAL A 191 -1.33 -9.51 -15.00
C VAL A 191 -1.68 -10.40 -13.81
N ILE A 192 -2.55 -9.93 -12.90
CA ILE A 192 -2.96 -10.75 -11.76
C ILE A 192 -3.82 -11.94 -12.19
N ASP A 193 -4.67 -11.81 -13.21
CA ASP A 193 -5.42 -12.97 -13.73
C ASP A 193 -4.51 -14.07 -14.30
N VAL A 194 -3.30 -13.72 -14.74
CA VAL A 194 -2.29 -14.68 -15.17
C VAL A 194 -1.48 -15.24 -14.00
N LEU A 195 -1.14 -14.39 -13.01
CA LEU A 195 -0.33 -14.78 -11.86
C LEU A 195 -1.13 -15.63 -10.86
N ASP A 196 -2.35 -15.22 -10.52
CA ASP A 196 -3.25 -15.83 -9.54
C ASP A 196 -4.68 -15.91 -10.11
N PRO A 197 -4.94 -16.85 -11.04
CA PRO A 197 -6.22 -16.92 -11.76
C PRO A 197 -7.43 -17.17 -10.84
N THR A 198 -7.21 -17.81 -9.69
CA THR A 198 -8.25 -18.12 -8.70
C THR A 198 -8.42 -17.03 -7.64
N ARG A 199 -7.59 -15.97 -7.70
CA ARG A 199 -7.56 -14.87 -6.71
C ARG A 199 -7.40 -15.38 -5.28
N SER A 200 -6.58 -16.42 -5.11
CA SER A 200 -6.41 -17.13 -3.85
C SER A 200 -5.20 -16.67 -3.05
N TRP A 201 -4.22 -16.05 -3.72
CA TRP A 201 -2.95 -15.63 -3.13
C TRP A 201 -2.89 -14.11 -2.89
N VAL A 202 -3.34 -13.32 -3.87
CA VAL A 202 -3.35 -11.85 -3.80
C VAL A 202 -4.74 -11.36 -3.38
N LYS A 203 -4.92 -11.19 -2.06
CA LYS A 203 -6.21 -10.77 -1.45
C LYS A 203 -6.26 -9.29 -1.04
N GLY A 204 -5.11 -8.62 -1.06
CA GLY A 204 -4.99 -7.20 -0.73
C GLY A 204 -5.44 -6.29 -1.85
N ILE A 205 -4.97 -5.04 -1.82
CA ILE A 205 -5.39 -4.02 -2.78
C ILE A 205 -4.58 -4.15 -4.07
N LEU A 206 -5.27 -4.06 -5.21
CA LEU A 206 -4.66 -3.97 -6.53
C LEU A 206 -4.62 -2.50 -6.97
N TYR A 207 -3.48 -1.85 -6.80
CA TYR A 207 -3.36 -0.41 -6.98
C TYR A 207 -2.50 -0.05 -8.19
N SER A 208 -3.13 0.58 -9.18
CA SER A 208 -2.44 1.30 -10.26
C SER A 208 -2.16 2.74 -9.83
N ALA A 209 -0.88 3.12 -9.75
CA ALA A 209 -0.40 4.49 -9.51
C ALA A 209 -0.27 5.32 -10.80
N ARG A 210 -0.76 4.80 -11.94
CA ARG A 210 -0.61 5.43 -13.26
C ARG A 210 -1.22 6.83 -13.33
N ALA A 211 -2.40 7.00 -12.75
CA ALA A 211 -3.11 8.27 -12.77
C ALA A 211 -2.34 9.38 -12.02
N GLU A 212 -1.80 9.06 -10.85
CA GLU A 212 -0.93 9.95 -10.08
C GLU A 212 0.34 10.24 -10.86
N HIS A 213 1.00 9.23 -11.40
CA HIS A 213 2.21 9.41 -12.21
C HIS A 213 1.97 10.39 -13.38
N ASP A 214 0.91 10.19 -14.16
CA ASP A 214 0.61 11.06 -15.30
C ASP A 214 0.25 12.47 -14.86
N TYR A 215 -0.46 12.63 -13.74
CA TYR A 215 -0.73 13.93 -13.14
C TYR A 215 0.56 14.63 -12.70
N ILE A 216 1.38 13.93 -11.90
CA ILE A 216 2.65 14.38 -11.35
C ILE A 216 3.56 14.93 -12.45
N ARG A 217 3.72 14.18 -13.55
CA ARG A 217 4.58 14.55 -14.69
C ARG A 217 4.23 15.91 -15.30
N SER A 218 2.96 16.32 -15.23
CA SER A 218 2.48 17.62 -15.74
C SER A 218 2.30 18.69 -14.66
N SER A 219 2.59 18.35 -13.41
CA SER A 219 2.40 19.22 -12.24
C SER A 219 3.63 20.11 -11.97
N PRO A 220 3.51 21.13 -11.10
CA PRO A 220 4.65 21.99 -10.75
C PRO A 220 5.84 21.26 -10.11
N ASP A 221 5.63 20.05 -9.59
CA ASP A 221 6.65 19.21 -8.99
C ASP A 221 6.65 17.83 -9.67
N PRO A 222 7.32 17.67 -10.83
CA PRO A 222 7.30 16.44 -11.61
C PRO A 222 8.21 15.33 -11.05
N GLY A 223 9.00 15.61 -10.01
CA GLY A 223 9.95 14.66 -9.41
C GLY A 223 9.37 13.83 -8.26
N ARG A 224 8.16 14.15 -7.80
CA ARG A 224 7.56 13.45 -6.65
C ARG A 224 7.20 11.99 -6.99
N PRO A 225 7.35 11.07 -6.03
CA PRO A 225 7.06 9.66 -6.25
C PRO A 225 5.55 9.42 -6.42
N PRO A 226 5.15 8.59 -7.39
CA PRO A 226 3.74 8.28 -7.65
C PRO A 226 3.17 7.16 -6.76
N LYS A 227 4.00 6.26 -6.21
CA LYS A 227 3.57 5.20 -5.29
C LYS A 227 3.58 5.71 -3.85
N ASP A 228 2.70 5.19 -2.99
CA ASP A 228 2.63 5.59 -1.58
C ASP A 228 1.94 4.49 -0.76
N LEU A 229 2.57 4.03 0.33
CA LEU A 229 1.96 3.06 1.25
C LEU A 229 0.65 3.56 1.85
N GLN A 230 0.48 4.87 2.04
CA GLN A 230 -0.77 5.45 2.53
C GLN A 230 -1.92 5.32 1.53
N ALA A 231 -1.64 5.08 0.24
CA ALA A 231 -2.68 4.79 -0.75
C ALA A 231 -3.26 3.37 -0.59
N LEU A 232 -2.49 2.46 0.00
CA LEU A 232 -2.84 1.06 0.24
C LEU A 232 -3.37 0.86 1.67
N TYR A 233 -2.67 1.39 2.66
CA TYR A 233 -2.91 1.08 4.06
C TYR A 233 -3.20 2.35 4.86
N SER A 234 -4.45 2.51 5.30
CA SER A 234 -4.87 3.67 6.10
C SER A 234 -4.14 3.78 7.43
N PHE A 235 -3.66 2.66 8.01
CA PHE A 235 -2.89 2.68 9.25
C PHE A 235 -1.52 3.35 9.10
N CYS A 236 -1.00 3.48 7.88
CA CYS A 236 0.21 4.26 7.63
C CYS A 236 0.02 5.77 7.86
N ALA A 237 -1.22 6.26 7.91
CA ALA A 237 -1.53 7.65 8.26
C ALA A 237 -1.57 7.89 9.78
N LEU A 238 -1.62 6.84 10.60
CA LEU A 238 -1.51 6.97 12.06
C LEU A 238 -0.07 7.33 12.43
N ARG A 239 0.07 8.25 13.39
CA ARG A 239 1.36 8.71 13.94
C ARG A 239 1.37 8.65 15.46
N ASP A 240 0.78 7.60 16.00
CA ASP A 240 0.78 7.27 17.42
C ASP A 240 1.79 6.16 17.73
N GLN A 241 1.91 5.73 18.98
CA GLN A 241 2.81 4.63 19.37
C GLN A 241 2.13 3.25 19.33
N THR A 242 1.07 3.10 18.54
CA THR A 242 0.32 1.84 18.47
C THR A 242 0.85 0.88 17.41
N LEU A 243 0.43 -0.38 17.49
CA LEU A 243 0.82 -1.41 16.54
C LEU A 243 0.41 -0.99 15.13
N GLY A 244 1.36 -1.04 14.19
CA GLY A 244 1.09 -0.67 12.81
C GLY A 244 1.09 0.82 12.51
N SER A 245 1.38 1.67 13.50
CA SER A 245 1.50 3.10 13.24
C SER A 245 2.63 3.41 12.25
N GLY A 246 2.42 4.41 11.41
CA GLY A 246 3.31 4.79 10.33
C GLY A 246 3.64 3.62 9.38
N PHE A 247 4.89 3.55 8.95
CA PHE A 247 5.37 2.52 8.02
C PHE A 247 5.98 1.31 8.74
N SER A 248 5.57 1.02 9.97
CA SER A 248 6.27 0.03 10.81
C SER A 248 6.07 -1.43 10.40
N LEU A 249 5.02 -1.75 9.64
CA LEU A 249 4.64 -3.12 9.26
C LEU A 249 4.82 -3.48 7.77
N PRO A 250 4.40 -2.63 6.81
CA PRO A 250 4.45 -3.05 5.41
C PRO A 250 5.88 -3.23 4.92
N LEU A 251 6.13 -4.28 4.14
CA LEU A 251 7.32 -4.39 3.32
C LEU A 251 6.94 -4.27 1.85
N ILE A 252 7.87 -3.79 1.03
CA ILE A 252 7.70 -3.57 -0.40
C ILE A 252 8.75 -4.40 -1.14
N LEU A 253 8.34 -5.13 -2.16
CA LEU A 253 9.22 -5.75 -3.15
C LEU A 253 9.07 -4.99 -4.46
N ASP A 254 10.10 -4.28 -4.87
CA ASP A 254 10.06 -3.36 -6.01
C ASP A 254 11.47 -3.22 -6.59
N ASP A 255 11.59 -2.98 -7.90
CA ASP A 255 12.88 -2.79 -8.55
C ASP A 255 13.36 -1.34 -8.51
N GLU A 256 12.50 -0.39 -8.14
CA GLU A 256 12.75 1.03 -8.33
C GLU A 256 12.34 1.87 -7.10
N THR A 257 13.28 2.00 -6.16
CA THR A 257 13.12 2.73 -4.89
C THR A 257 12.63 4.18 -5.09
N ARG A 258 13.07 4.87 -6.13
CA ARG A 258 12.69 6.28 -6.40
C ARG A 258 11.22 6.48 -6.79
N MET A 259 10.47 5.41 -7.05
CA MET A 259 9.02 5.49 -7.24
C MET A 259 8.24 5.66 -5.93
N TRP A 260 8.93 5.56 -4.79
CA TRP A 260 8.37 5.68 -3.44
C TRP A 260 8.94 6.89 -2.67
N PRO A 261 8.18 7.48 -1.72
CA PRO A 261 8.66 8.53 -0.82
C PRO A 261 9.89 8.10 -0.03
N ALA A 262 10.79 9.05 0.23
CA ALA A 262 12.07 8.79 0.90
C ALA A 262 11.89 8.16 2.28
N GLU A 263 10.85 8.56 3.00
CA GLU A 263 10.49 8.01 4.31
C GLU A 263 9.98 6.55 4.27
N GLN A 264 9.73 6.00 3.08
CA GLN A 264 9.29 4.62 2.85
C GLN A 264 10.41 3.74 2.28
N HIS A 265 11.60 4.29 1.99
CA HIS A 265 12.71 3.53 1.40
C HIS A 265 13.20 2.40 2.31
N ASP A 266 13.10 2.59 3.63
CA ASP A 266 13.43 1.56 4.62
C ASP A 266 12.52 0.32 4.55
N ASN A 267 11.36 0.43 3.91
CA ASN A 267 10.40 -0.66 3.71
C ASN A 267 10.70 -1.50 2.47
N ILE A 268 11.64 -1.07 1.62
CA ILE A 268 11.84 -1.64 0.28
C ILE A 268 12.92 -2.71 0.32
N ILE A 269 12.55 -3.90 -0.11
CA ILE A 269 13.44 -4.97 -0.54
C ILE A 269 13.64 -4.75 -2.05
N GLU A 270 14.72 -4.06 -2.41
CA GLU A 270 15.01 -3.76 -3.81
C GLU A 270 15.45 -5.04 -4.54
N VAL A 271 14.81 -5.33 -5.66
CA VAL A 271 15.17 -6.47 -6.51
C VAL A 271 15.66 -6.02 -7.88
N LYS A 272 16.62 -6.74 -8.44
CA LYS A 272 17.17 -6.44 -9.77
C LYS A 272 17.17 -7.69 -10.64
N GLY A 273 17.10 -7.46 -11.95
CA GLY A 273 17.26 -8.52 -12.95
C GLY A 273 18.64 -9.18 -12.81
N GLN A 274 18.67 -10.51 -12.85
CA GLN A 274 19.92 -11.27 -12.80
C GLN A 274 20.73 -11.05 -14.07
N THR A 275 21.97 -10.57 -13.94
CA THR A 275 22.86 -10.27 -15.07
C THR A 275 23.35 -11.53 -15.80
N ASP A 276 23.52 -12.62 -15.06
CA ASP A 276 24.13 -13.85 -15.56
C ASP A 276 23.07 -14.85 -16.08
N SER A 277 21.80 -14.46 -16.06
CA SER A 277 20.70 -15.29 -16.56
C SER A 277 20.53 -15.11 -18.08
N PRO A 278 20.36 -16.19 -18.86
CA PRO A 278 20.19 -16.11 -20.32
C PRO A 278 18.89 -15.44 -20.77
N VAL A 279 17.97 -15.24 -19.84
CA VAL A 279 16.66 -14.59 -20.00
C VAL A 279 16.33 -13.82 -18.74
N TRP A 280 15.54 -12.75 -18.87
CA TRP A 280 15.19 -11.95 -17.71
C TRP A 280 14.49 -12.78 -16.62
N THR A 281 14.94 -12.57 -15.38
CA THR A 281 14.38 -13.08 -14.14
C THR A 281 14.93 -12.27 -12.97
N VAL A 282 14.29 -12.40 -11.82
CA VAL A 282 14.65 -11.80 -10.53
C VAL A 282 14.76 -12.91 -9.48
N SER A 283 15.66 -12.75 -8.50
CA SER A 283 15.85 -13.74 -7.43
C SER A 283 14.78 -13.61 -6.34
N LEU A 284 13.65 -14.30 -6.52
CA LEU A 284 12.65 -14.48 -5.45
C LEU A 284 13.09 -15.55 -4.43
N PHE A 285 13.87 -16.53 -4.89
CA PHE A 285 14.48 -17.55 -4.06
C PHE A 285 16.01 -17.57 -4.21
N PRO A 286 16.74 -18.01 -3.17
CA PRO A 286 16.25 -18.16 -1.79
C PRO A 286 16.17 -16.82 -1.05
N VAL A 287 16.90 -15.80 -1.52
CA VAL A 287 17.24 -14.60 -0.73
C VAL A 287 16.02 -13.80 -0.26
N VAL A 288 15.10 -13.45 -1.17
CA VAL A 288 13.90 -12.67 -0.82
C VAL A 288 12.99 -13.49 0.09
N GLN A 289 12.76 -14.76 -0.25
CA GLN A 289 11.95 -15.68 0.55
C GLN A 289 12.49 -15.87 1.97
N GLU A 290 13.79 -16.13 2.14
CA GLU A 290 14.43 -16.29 3.46
C GLU A 290 14.38 -14.99 4.28
N THR A 291 14.60 -13.85 3.64
CA THR A 291 14.50 -12.53 4.29
C THR A 291 13.10 -12.30 4.83
N LEU A 292 12.07 -12.51 4.00
CA LEU A 292 10.68 -12.37 4.38
C LEU A 292 10.28 -13.41 5.45
N GLN A 293 10.76 -14.64 5.36
CA GLN A 293 10.53 -15.67 6.40
C GLN A 293 11.10 -15.22 7.75
N HIS A 294 12.33 -14.71 7.76
CA HIS A 294 13.00 -14.21 8.96
C HIS A 294 12.23 -13.05 9.59
N VAL A 295 11.85 -12.05 8.79
CA VAL A 295 11.10 -10.89 9.30
C VAL A 295 9.78 -11.31 9.92
N HIS A 296 9.01 -12.16 9.23
CA HIS A 296 7.73 -12.66 9.75
C HIS A 296 7.91 -13.41 11.08
N THR A 297 8.84 -14.36 11.10
CA THR A 297 9.07 -15.23 12.26
C THR A 297 9.49 -14.40 13.48
N GLU A 298 10.44 -13.50 13.29
CA GLU A 298 10.96 -12.65 14.36
C GLU A 298 9.93 -11.61 14.81
N PHE A 299 9.14 -11.05 13.88
CA PHE A 299 8.06 -10.12 14.21
C PHE A 299 7.05 -10.76 15.14
N PHE A 300 6.53 -11.95 14.78
CA PHE A 300 5.52 -12.59 15.61
C PHE A 300 6.08 -13.09 16.94
N ARG A 301 7.35 -13.51 17.00
CA ARG A 301 8.03 -13.81 18.26
C ARG A 301 8.08 -12.59 19.18
N GLN A 302 8.43 -11.42 18.65
CA GLN A 302 8.45 -10.17 19.43
C GLN A 302 7.04 -9.70 19.78
N TYR A 303 6.07 -9.87 18.87
CA TYR A 303 4.67 -9.50 19.07
C TYR A 303 4.03 -10.31 20.20
N ASP A 304 4.20 -11.63 20.20
CA ASP A 304 3.62 -12.51 21.23
C ASP A 304 4.15 -12.10 22.63
N SER A 305 5.44 -11.74 22.74
CA SER A 305 6.04 -11.23 23.98
C SER A 305 5.56 -9.83 24.37
N TRP A 306 5.49 -8.91 23.40
CA TRP A 306 5.03 -7.54 23.61
C TRP A 306 3.56 -7.52 24.04
N TYR A 307 2.71 -8.29 23.37
CA TYR A 307 1.27 -8.36 23.62
C TYR A 307 0.97 -8.88 25.02
N ALA A 308 1.63 -9.98 25.44
CA ALA A 308 1.46 -10.52 26.79
C ALA A 308 1.81 -9.48 27.88
N ARG A 309 2.94 -8.78 27.73
CA ARG A 309 3.36 -7.73 28.69
C ARG A 309 2.46 -6.49 28.65
N SER A 310 1.95 -6.14 27.46
CA SER A 310 1.00 -5.04 27.32
C SER A 310 -0.31 -5.33 28.05
N GLN A 311 -0.82 -6.55 27.93
CA GLN A 311 -2.03 -6.99 28.62
C GLN A 311 -1.83 -7.05 30.14
N GLU A 312 -0.68 -7.54 30.61
CA GLU A 312 -0.34 -7.52 32.04
C GLU A 312 -0.28 -6.09 32.61
N ALA A 313 0.35 -5.16 31.90
CA ALA A 313 0.38 -3.76 32.32
C ALA A 313 -1.03 -3.15 32.41
N GLU A 314 -1.88 -3.40 31.42
CA GLU A 314 -3.26 -2.92 31.37
C GLU A 314 -4.10 -3.45 32.54
N GLN A 315 -3.94 -4.72 32.92
CA GLN A 315 -4.60 -5.31 34.08
C GLN A 315 -4.22 -4.63 35.41
N HIS A 316 -3.01 -4.06 35.49
CA HIS A 316 -2.54 -3.32 36.66
C HIS A 316 -2.78 -1.80 36.55
N GLY A 317 -3.55 -1.35 35.55
CA GLY A 317 -3.80 0.08 35.30
C GLY A 317 -2.56 0.86 34.87
N MET A 318 -1.54 0.17 34.34
CA MET A 318 -0.29 0.77 33.87
C MET A 318 -0.23 0.82 32.34
N ILE A 319 0.51 1.80 31.82
CA ILE A 319 0.81 1.90 30.38
C ILE A 319 2.11 1.15 30.10
N TYR A 320 2.07 0.20 29.16
CA TYR A 320 3.28 -0.48 28.72
C TYR A 320 4.12 0.43 27.81
N ALA A 321 5.22 0.96 28.34
CA ALA A 321 6.01 2.00 27.67
C ALA A 321 6.86 1.51 26.48
N ARG A 322 7.02 0.20 26.28
CA ARG A 322 7.83 -0.31 25.16
C ARG A 322 7.01 -0.26 23.86
N PRO A 323 7.59 0.28 22.77
CA PRO A 323 6.90 0.31 21.49
C PRO A 323 6.62 -1.11 20.97
N PRO A 324 5.57 -1.29 20.17
CA PRO A 324 5.30 -2.55 19.48
C PRO A 324 6.44 -2.93 18.53
N PRO A 325 6.56 -4.22 18.16
CA PRO A 325 7.53 -4.64 17.15
C PRO A 325 7.26 -3.99 15.80
N SER A 326 8.33 -3.85 15.00
CA SER A 326 8.28 -3.30 13.65
C SER A 326 8.95 -4.26 12.68
N ALA A 327 8.24 -4.66 11.63
CA ALA A 327 8.76 -5.49 10.54
C ALA A 327 9.94 -4.79 9.85
N THR A 328 9.83 -3.49 9.59
CA THR A 328 10.89 -2.66 9.01
C THR A 328 12.15 -2.64 9.88
N SER A 329 12.00 -2.49 11.20
CA SER A 329 13.14 -2.50 12.13
C SER A 329 13.84 -3.86 12.18
N ILE A 330 13.06 -4.94 12.12
CA ILE A 330 13.58 -6.31 12.06
C ILE A 330 14.32 -6.55 10.74
N TYR A 331 13.72 -6.14 9.61
CA TYR A 331 14.36 -6.20 8.29
C TYR A 331 15.71 -5.49 8.27
N LYS A 332 15.77 -4.24 8.73
CA LYS A 332 17.04 -3.49 8.80
C LYS A 332 18.07 -4.17 9.70
N THR A 333 17.62 -4.78 10.80
CA THR A 333 18.51 -5.51 11.71
C THR A 333 19.06 -6.78 11.05
N HIS A 334 18.21 -7.51 10.32
CA HIS A 334 18.61 -8.67 9.54
C HIS A 334 19.66 -8.32 8.48
N LEU A 335 19.45 -7.24 7.71
CA LEU A 335 20.44 -6.76 6.74
C LEU A 335 21.78 -6.39 7.37
N ARG A 336 21.78 -5.73 8.53
CA ARG A 336 23.01 -5.40 9.26
C ARG A 336 23.78 -6.66 9.68
N HIS A 337 23.07 -7.72 10.08
CA HIS A 337 23.72 -9.00 10.41
C HIS A 337 24.33 -9.65 9.18
N ILE A 338 23.59 -9.73 8.06
CA ILE A 338 24.11 -10.28 6.80
C ILE A 338 25.37 -9.51 6.36
N LEU A 339 25.31 -8.18 6.33
CA LEU A 339 26.45 -7.35 5.93
C LEU A 339 27.66 -7.56 6.85
N ARG A 340 27.44 -7.62 8.16
CA ARG A 340 28.52 -7.89 9.14
C ARG A 340 29.17 -9.24 8.88
N ASP A 341 28.37 -10.27 8.62
CA ASP A 341 28.86 -11.63 8.41
C ASP A 341 29.62 -11.74 7.06
N MET A 342 29.15 -11.04 6.01
CA MET A 342 29.88 -10.89 4.74
C MET A 342 31.24 -10.19 4.93
N ILE A 343 31.28 -9.10 5.70
CA ILE A 343 32.52 -8.38 6.02
C ILE A 343 33.49 -9.28 6.80
N ALA A 344 32.98 -10.11 7.71
CA ALA A 344 33.81 -11.03 8.47
C ALA A 344 34.36 -12.17 7.59
N ALA A 345 33.56 -12.67 6.63
CA ALA A 345 33.98 -13.71 5.69
C ALA A 345 35.07 -13.21 4.73
N ALA A 346 34.98 -11.96 4.25
CA ALA A 346 35.96 -11.37 3.34
C ALA A 346 37.36 -11.13 3.96
N LYS A 347 37.48 -11.25 5.29
CA LYS A 347 38.77 -11.15 6.00
C LYS A 347 39.51 -12.49 6.11
N LYS A 348 38.88 -13.59 5.70
CA LYS A 348 39.51 -14.91 5.54
C LYS A 348 39.90 -15.08 4.09
#